data_AF-C8WIX3-F1
#
_entry.id   AF-C8WIX3-F1
#
_cell.length_a   1.000
_cell.length_b   1.000
_cell.length_c   1.000
_cell.angle_alpha   90.00
_cell.angle_beta   90.00
_cell.angle_gamma   90.00
#
_symmetry.space_group_name_H-M   'P 1'
#
loop_
_entity.id
_entity.type
_entity.pdbx_description
1 polymer ?
#
loop_
_entity_poly.entity_id
_entity_poly.type
_entity_poly.pdbx_seq_one_letter_code
_entity_poly.pdbx_strand_id
1 'polypeptide(L)'
;MLDRVHLDVRKKELLKCIAKVLLLSFLLAVVFEALTLFGAPVASVFDLSAWSKKRIVTVWVLFVVSYCVCRYLGVFDSLCRWARSVYRQKSFLLPRLLFCVGGFVGSGVVGLLGTMLFSLTGAYQPTVALGLFFFAVCGSIFLVFANRRFLAREPEKIFVPVGITLGVLVCLLTPVQTSVSWDDHIHYDFANAVSYLVSPEYSQADMSLLNPPYIGGGDYSHWMYQGDAYGSLISELDAEGLAPAITVDGFGSVYGSSTLSYQALGYIPSALGLWLGRLLHLPFTWIFILGRISNVLFFFTLVFFGVRGLRSQKMLALAFSFLPTVVFLSANYSYDTWLTGWILFGFLRYLSWMQKPDEALTFKEVLLVVLSFLIGLGPKAIYFPIFILLLFIPKSKFKTKKFAFRYRAAMICSALLVMATFLLPFVVQGPGSGDTRGGSGVNSAGQVAFVLSDPLGYLNVLTRFLSEYLSIPNASNYTSFFAYLGMSSWGSLPLVILILVAATDLNEHSFRYAKWRYRVAGSLLLVGTSALMASALYVSYTAVGSNTIEGCQGRYLLPLVIPFLALFFNSKIINENSRKGYNLVIFVVSFALLTTSIFELCMRVYTP
;
A
#
# COMPACT_ATOMS: atom_id res chain seq x y z
N MET A 1 -50.68 -10.97 22.28
CA MET A 1 -50.11 -12.33 22.38
C MET A 1 -49.37 -12.74 21.10
N LEU A 2 -49.95 -12.52 19.91
CA LEU A 2 -49.33 -12.75 18.61
C LEU A 2 -48.00 -11.99 18.38
N ASP A 3 -47.89 -10.72 18.77
CA ASP A 3 -46.64 -9.97 18.65
C ASP A 3 -45.50 -10.51 19.53
N ARG A 4 -45.82 -11.08 20.71
CA ARG A 4 -44.82 -11.72 21.59
C ARG A 4 -44.33 -13.04 20.99
N VAL A 5 -45.23 -13.84 20.41
CA VAL A 5 -44.86 -15.09 19.72
C VAL A 5 -44.01 -14.78 18.48
N HIS A 6 -44.35 -13.75 17.70
CA HIS A 6 -43.53 -13.33 16.56
C HIS A 6 -42.16 -12.78 16.95
N LEU A 7 -42.08 -12.02 18.05
CA LEU A 7 -40.81 -11.56 18.62
C LEU A 7 -39.94 -12.74 19.11
N ASP A 8 -40.53 -13.74 19.77
CA ASP A 8 -39.80 -14.92 20.24
C ASP A 8 -39.31 -15.80 19.10
N VAL A 9 -40.11 -15.98 18.03
CA VAL A 9 -39.67 -16.69 16.82
C VAL A 9 -38.52 -15.95 16.14
N ARG A 10 -38.61 -14.62 15.97
CA ARG A 10 -37.49 -13.82 15.41
C ARG A 10 -36.25 -13.86 16.29
N LYS A 11 -36.40 -13.85 17.62
CA LYS A 11 -35.29 -13.96 18.57
C LYS A 11 -34.61 -15.32 18.47
N LYS A 12 -35.38 -16.41 18.40
CA LYS A 12 -34.85 -17.77 18.20
C LYS A 12 -34.10 -17.91 16.87
N GLU A 13 -34.63 -17.36 15.78
CA GLU A 13 -33.96 -17.38 14.48
C GLU A 13 -32.68 -16.53 14.45
N LEU A 14 -32.69 -15.37 15.12
CA LEU A 14 -31.48 -14.54 15.28
C LEU A 14 -30.41 -15.28 16.08
N LEU A 15 -30.77 -15.90 17.20
CA LEU A 15 -29.86 -16.69 18.03
C LEU A 15 -29.25 -17.87 17.25
N LYS A 16 -30.06 -18.59 16.46
CA LYS A 16 -29.55 -19.65 15.57
C LYS A 16 -28.56 -19.11 14.54
N CYS A 17 -28.83 -17.94 13.95
CA CYS A 17 -27.94 -17.30 13.00
C CYS A 17 -26.59 -16.92 13.65
N ILE A 18 -26.64 -16.28 14.83
CA ILE A 18 -25.44 -15.92 15.59
C ILE A 18 -24.63 -17.16 15.95
N ALA A 19 -25.29 -18.21 16.48
CA ALA A 19 -24.62 -19.47 16.83
C ALA A 19 -23.94 -20.12 15.61
N LYS A 20 -24.59 -20.12 14.44
CA LYS A 20 -24.00 -20.61 13.19
C LYS A 20 -22.76 -19.82 12.77
N VAL A 21 -22.80 -18.49 12.87
CA VAL A 21 -21.66 -17.62 12.53
C VAL A 21 -20.49 -17.88 13.47
N LEU A 22 -20.75 -17.94 14.77
CA LEU A 22 -19.73 -18.22 15.77
C LEU A 22 -19.09 -19.61 15.54
N LEU A 23 -19.91 -20.64 15.32
CA LEU A 23 -19.44 -22.01 15.08
C LEU A 23 -18.64 -22.12 13.78
N LEU A 24 -19.16 -21.60 12.66
CA LEU A 24 -18.46 -21.66 11.37
C LEU A 24 -17.14 -20.89 11.42
N SER A 25 -17.12 -19.72 12.05
CA SER A 25 -15.90 -18.93 12.22
C SER A 25 -14.87 -19.67 13.09
N PHE A 26 -15.33 -20.42 14.10
CA PHE A 26 -14.45 -21.22 14.95
C PHE A 26 -13.85 -22.39 14.16
N LEU A 27 -14.67 -23.12 13.41
CA LEU A 27 -14.20 -24.21 12.53
C LEU A 27 -13.18 -23.69 11.50
N LEU A 28 -13.44 -22.53 10.89
CA LEU A 28 -12.47 -21.90 9.99
C LEU A 28 -11.16 -21.52 10.69
N ALA A 29 -11.22 -21.07 11.94
CA ALA A 29 -10.01 -20.76 12.72
C ALA A 29 -9.19 -22.02 13.06
N VAL A 30 -9.86 -23.14 13.35
CA VAL A 30 -9.21 -24.45 13.54
C VAL A 30 -8.55 -24.92 12.24
N VAL A 31 -9.23 -24.78 11.09
CA VAL A 31 -8.65 -25.09 9.77
C VAL A 31 -7.45 -24.18 9.47
N PHE A 32 -7.55 -22.89 9.78
CA PHE A 32 -6.44 -21.94 9.61
C PHE A 32 -5.23 -22.35 10.45
N GLU A 33 -5.42 -22.78 11.70
CA GLU A 33 -4.34 -23.32 12.54
C GLU A 33 -3.71 -24.54 11.88
N ALA A 34 -4.53 -25.51 11.45
CA ALA A 34 -4.04 -26.72 10.81
C ALA A 34 -3.17 -26.42 9.57
N LEU A 35 -3.62 -25.49 8.72
CA LEU A 35 -2.89 -25.05 7.53
C LEU A 35 -1.61 -24.28 7.89
N THR A 36 -1.63 -23.49 8.96
CA THR A 36 -0.44 -22.79 9.45
C THR A 36 0.61 -23.77 9.95
N LEU A 37 0.21 -24.78 10.72
CA LEU A 37 1.11 -25.85 11.19
C LEU A 37 1.56 -26.77 10.06
N PHE A 38 0.73 -26.99 9.03
CA PHE A 38 1.13 -27.79 7.87
C PHE A 38 2.28 -27.13 7.09
N GLY A 39 2.26 -25.79 6.98
CA GLY A 39 3.35 -25.04 6.35
C GLY A 39 4.46 -24.57 7.31
N ALA A 40 4.36 -24.86 8.62
CA ALA A 40 5.35 -24.37 9.58
C ALA A 40 6.68 -25.16 9.45
N PRO A 41 7.84 -24.50 9.57
CA PRO A 41 9.13 -25.17 9.49
C PRO A 41 9.46 -26.04 10.71
N VAL A 42 9.04 -25.65 11.91
CA VAL A 42 9.31 -26.41 13.16
C VAL A 42 8.09 -27.19 13.60
N ALA A 43 6.93 -26.53 13.63
CA ALA A 43 5.71 -27.12 14.15
C ALA A 43 5.08 -28.09 13.14
N SER A 44 4.41 -29.14 13.65
CA SER A 44 3.70 -30.12 12.83
C SER A 44 2.22 -30.16 13.18
N VAL A 45 1.36 -30.26 12.15
CA VAL A 45 -0.09 -30.43 12.34
C VAL A 45 -0.43 -31.74 13.06
N PHE A 46 0.45 -32.74 12.98
CA PHE A 46 0.28 -34.05 13.63
C PHE A 46 0.72 -34.06 15.10
N ASP A 47 1.42 -33.01 15.55
CA ASP A 47 1.78 -32.82 16.95
C ASP A 47 0.75 -31.91 17.63
N LEU A 48 -0.14 -32.50 18.45
CA LEU A 48 -1.17 -31.77 19.18
C LEU A 48 -0.60 -30.73 20.17
N SER A 49 0.66 -30.87 20.60
CA SER A 49 1.29 -29.89 21.48
C SER A 49 1.65 -28.58 20.76
N ALA A 50 1.81 -28.63 19.43
CA ALA A 50 2.09 -27.47 18.59
C ALA A 50 0.86 -26.60 18.32
N TRP A 51 -0.36 -27.10 18.57
CA TRP A 51 -1.61 -26.37 18.33
C TRP A 51 -1.79 -25.19 19.28
N SER A 52 -1.79 -23.97 18.74
CA SER A 52 -1.89 -22.76 19.54
C SER A 52 -3.34 -22.37 19.83
N LYS A 53 -3.79 -22.63 21.06
CA LYS A 53 -5.10 -22.13 21.56
C LYS A 53 -5.22 -20.61 21.41
N LYS A 54 -4.12 -19.87 21.64
CA LYS A 54 -4.07 -18.41 21.51
C LYS A 54 -4.32 -17.98 20.06
N ARG A 55 -3.69 -18.63 19.08
CA ARG A 55 -3.87 -18.34 17.65
C ARG A 55 -5.29 -18.64 17.20
N ILE A 56 -5.84 -19.81 17.55
CA ILE A 56 -7.22 -20.20 17.21
C ILE A 56 -8.23 -19.17 17.72
N VAL A 57 -8.15 -18.78 19.01
CA VAL A 57 -9.08 -17.79 19.58
C VAL A 57 -8.94 -16.43 18.90
N THR A 58 -7.71 -15.99 18.62
CA THR A 58 -7.45 -14.72 17.96
C THR A 58 -8.04 -14.69 16.54
N VAL A 59 -7.74 -15.71 15.73
CA VAL A 59 -8.26 -15.85 14.36
C VAL A 59 -9.77 -15.98 14.36
N TRP A 60 -10.35 -16.69 15.33
CA TRP A 60 -11.80 -16.82 15.48
C TRP A 60 -12.47 -15.46 15.66
N VAL A 61 -11.96 -14.61 16.57
CA VAL A 61 -12.48 -13.25 16.77
C VAL A 61 -12.35 -12.43 15.50
N LEU A 62 -11.21 -12.48 14.81
CA LEU A 62 -10.98 -11.78 13.55
C LEU A 62 -11.97 -12.21 12.45
N PHE A 63 -12.24 -13.50 12.32
CA PHE A 63 -13.23 -14.03 11.37
C PHE A 63 -14.65 -13.60 11.71
N VAL A 64 -15.03 -13.59 12.98
CA VAL A 64 -16.36 -13.10 13.41
C VAL A 64 -16.52 -11.61 13.06
N VAL A 65 -15.55 -10.77 13.42
CA VAL A 65 -15.58 -9.33 13.12
C VAL A 65 -15.61 -9.09 11.61
N SER A 66 -14.72 -9.75 10.86
CA SER A 66 -14.64 -9.62 9.40
C SER A 66 -15.92 -10.08 8.72
N TYR A 67 -16.52 -11.19 9.15
CA TYR A 67 -17.79 -11.67 8.63
C TYR A 67 -18.91 -10.65 8.87
N CYS A 68 -19.02 -10.11 10.08
CA CYS A 68 -20.03 -9.10 10.42
C CYS A 68 -19.89 -7.85 9.55
N VAL A 69 -18.67 -7.32 9.40
CA VAL A 69 -18.38 -6.14 8.56
C VAL A 69 -18.69 -6.44 7.09
N CYS A 70 -18.17 -7.54 6.54
CA CYS A 70 -18.39 -7.94 5.14
C CYS A 70 -19.87 -8.19 4.82
N ARG A 71 -20.61 -8.82 5.74
CA ARG A 71 -22.06 -9.05 5.58
C ARG A 71 -22.82 -7.73 5.57
N TYR A 72 -22.50 -6.81 6.49
CA TYR A 72 -23.16 -5.51 6.58
C TYR A 72 -22.93 -4.64 5.34
N LEU A 73 -21.68 -4.56 4.89
CA LEU A 73 -21.27 -3.85 3.69
C LEU A 73 -21.77 -4.51 2.39
N GLY A 74 -22.34 -5.73 2.47
CA GLY A 74 -22.85 -6.46 1.30
C GLY A 74 -21.73 -6.97 0.38
N VAL A 75 -20.55 -7.25 0.96
CA VAL A 75 -19.39 -7.80 0.24
C VAL A 75 -19.74 -9.16 -0.32
N PHE A 76 -20.31 -10.06 0.48
CA PHE A 76 -20.75 -11.39 0.03
C PHE A 76 -21.79 -11.31 -1.09
N ASP A 77 -22.78 -10.42 -1.00
CA ASP A 77 -23.78 -10.26 -2.07
C ASP A 77 -23.13 -9.77 -3.37
N SER A 78 -22.14 -8.89 -3.27
CA SER A 78 -21.37 -8.37 -4.39
C SER A 78 -20.47 -9.45 -5.03
N LEU A 79 -19.80 -10.26 -4.20
CA LEU A 79 -19.03 -11.42 -4.65
C LEU A 79 -19.92 -12.45 -5.36
N CYS A 80 -21.09 -12.79 -4.79
CA CYS A 80 -22.05 -13.70 -5.42
C CYS A 80 -22.61 -13.15 -6.73
N ARG A 81 -22.84 -11.83 -6.85
CA ARG A 81 -23.23 -11.20 -8.13
C ARG A 81 -22.10 -11.26 -9.15
N TRP A 82 -20.87 -10.97 -8.73
CA TRP A 82 -19.69 -11.05 -9.58
C TRP A 82 -19.43 -12.49 -10.06
N ALA A 83 -19.42 -13.47 -9.16
CA ALA A 83 -19.24 -14.88 -9.49
C ALA A 83 -20.31 -15.38 -10.48
N ARG A 84 -21.58 -15.00 -10.27
CA ARG A 84 -22.65 -15.29 -11.24
C ARG A 84 -22.44 -14.61 -12.59
N SER A 85 -21.91 -13.37 -12.61
CA SER A 85 -21.56 -12.67 -13.84
C SER A 85 -20.42 -13.39 -14.59
N VAL A 86 -19.39 -13.84 -13.88
CA VAL A 86 -18.27 -14.62 -14.44
C VAL A 86 -18.79 -15.93 -15.01
N TYR A 87 -19.57 -16.69 -14.22
CA TYR A 87 -20.15 -17.96 -14.65
C TYR A 87 -21.04 -17.82 -15.89
N ARG A 88 -21.89 -16.78 -15.96
CA ARG A 88 -22.71 -16.49 -17.15
C ARG A 88 -21.89 -16.13 -18.39
N GLN A 89 -20.69 -15.59 -18.20
CA GLN A 89 -19.78 -15.21 -19.29
C GLN A 89 -18.72 -16.28 -19.59
N LYS A 90 -18.80 -17.48 -19.00
CA LYS A 90 -17.76 -18.51 -19.10
C LYS A 90 -17.36 -18.86 -20.54
N SER A 91 -18.34 -18.92 -21.46
CA SER A 91 -18.12 -19.21 -22.89
C SER A 91 -17.33 -18.11 -23.62
N PHE A 92 -17.38 -16.88 -23.11
CA PHE A 92 -16.61 -15.74 -23.62
C PHE A 92 -15.29 -15.55 -22.86
N LEU A 93 -15.22 -15.98 -21.60
CA LEU A 93 -14.03 -15.88 -20.77
C LEU A 93 -12.95 -16.88 -21.16
N LEU A 94 -13.31 -18.13 -21.49
CA LEU A 94 -12.31 -19.14 -21.87
C LEU A 94 -11.53 -18.74 -23.14
N PRO A 95 -12.16 -18.34 -24.26
CA PRO A 95 -11.43 -17.85 -25.43
C PRO A 95 -10.57 -16.62 -25.14
N ARG A 96 -11.03 -15.74 -24.24
CA ARG A 96 -10.25 -14.58 -23.80
C ARG A 96 -9.06 -14.94 -22.96
N LEU A 97 -9.22 -15.89 -22.04
CA LEU A 97 -8.13 -16.41 -21.23
C LEU A 97 -7.08 -17.04 -22.15
N LEU A 98 -7.50 -17.90 -23.08
CA LEU A 98 -6.62 -18.50 -24.07
C LEU A 98 -5.93 -17.45 -24.96
N PHE A 99 -6.65 -16.41 -25.40
CA PHE A 99 -6.06 -15.29 -26.15
C PHE A 99 -5.02 -14.55 -25.32
N CYS A 100 -5.28 -14.31 -24.03
CA CYS A 100 -4.33 -13.66 -23.14
C CYS A 100 -3.10 -14.56 -22.90
N VAL A 101 -3.30 -15.85 -22.63
CA VAL A 101 -2.22 -16.83 -22.46
C VAL A 101 -1.36 -16.89 -23.72
N GLY A 102 -1.97 -17.02 -24.91
CA GLY A 102 -1.25 -17.02 -26.18
C GLY A 102 -0.47 -15.71 -26.43
N GLY A 103 -1.05 -14.57 -26.06
CA GLY A 103 -0.36 -13.28 -26.13
C GLY A 103 0.83 -13.15 -25.17
N PHE A 104 0.72 -13.70 -23.96
CA PHE A 104 1.85 -13.78 -23.03
C PHE A 104 2.93 -14.74 -23.52
N VAL A 105 2.56 -15.92 -24.05
CA VAL A 105 3.53 -16.84 -24.68
C VAL A 105 4.26 -16.14 -25.83
N GLY A 106 3.54 -15.42 -26.70
CA GLY A 106 4.16 -14.61 -27.76
C GLY A 106 5.07 -13.52 -27.21
N SER A 107 4.68 -12.85 -26.12
CA SER A 107 5.52 -11.87 -25.42
C SER A 107 6.78 -12.50 -24.83
N GLY A 108 6.73 -13.78 -24.43
CA GLY A 108 7.89 -14.56 -23.99
C GLY A 108 8.89 -14.80 -25.11
N VAL A 109 8.40 -15.21 -26.28
CA VAL A 109 9.25 -15.38 -27.48
C VAL A 109 9.91 -14.05 -27.86
N VAL A 110 9.16 -12.95 -27.87
CA VAL A 110 9.70 -11.61 -28.14
C VAL A 110 10.69 -11.19 -27.06
N GLY A 111 10.45 -11.52 -25.79
CA GLY A 111 11.38 -11.26 -24.69
C GLY A 111 12.72 -11.98 -24.84
N LEU A 112 12.68 -13.25 -25.26
CA LEU A 112 13.88 -14.03 -25.60
C LEU A 112 14.63 -13.42 -26.79
N LEU A 113 13.92 -13.08 -27.87
CA LEU A 113 14.52 -12.42 -29.03
C LEU A 113 15.10 -11.05 -28.67
N GLY A 114 14.42 -10.26 -27.85
CA GLY A 114 14.90 -8.96 -27.36
C GLY A 114 16.18 -9.09 -26.54
N THR A 115 16.25 -10.12 -25.68
CA THR A 115 17.47 -10.44 -24.92
C THR A 115 18.63 -10.80 -25.85
N MET A 116 18.39 -11.64 -26.86
CA MET A 116 19.39 -12.00 -27.87
C MET A 116 19.84 -10.80 -28.71
N LEU A 117 18.92 -9.96 -29.17
CA LEU A 117 19.25 -8.77 -29.97
C LEU A 117 20.03 -7.74 -29.15
N PHE A 118 19.67 -7.57 -27.89
CA PHE A 118 20.35 -6.64 -27.01
C PHE A 118 21.74 -7.14 -26.61
N SER A 119 21.95 -8.45 -26.44
CA SER A 119 23.28 -9.00 -26.20
C SER A 119 24.22 -8.85 -27.41
N LEU A 120 23.69 -8.82 -28.64
CA LEU A 120 24.48 -8.52 -29.85
C LEU A 120 25.05 -7.09 -29.86
N THR A 121 24.51 -6.17 -29.05
CA THR A 121 25.07 -4.81 -28.94
C THR A 121 26.39 -4.77 -28.15
N GLY A 122 26.75 -5.87 -27.46
CA GLY A 122 27.91 -5.94 -26.58
C GLY A 122 27.78 -5.12 -25.29
N ALA A 123 26.66 -4.40 -25.10
CA ALA A 123 26.45 -3.55 -23.93
C ALA A 123 26.12 -4.35 -22.65
N TYR A 124 25.53 -5.56 -22.79
CA TYR A 124 25.11 -6.41 -21.67
C TYR A 124 25.19 -7.90 -22.01
N GLN A 125 25.53 -8.73 -21.02
CA GLN A 125 25.40 -10.18 -21.12
C GLN A 125 23.91 -10.57 -21.09
N PRO A 126 23.47 -11.61 -21.84
CA PRO A 126 22.10 -12.07 -21.82
C PRO A 126 21.79 -12.71 -20.45
N THR A 127 21.10 -11.99 -19.58
CA THR A 127 20.69 -12.48 -18.25
C THR A 127 19.19 -12.81 -18.21
N VAL A 128 18.81 -13.66 -17.27
CA VAL A 128 17.39 -13.97 -16.98
C VAL A 128 16.62 -12.69 -16.66
N ALA A 129 17.25 -11.76 -15.93
CA ALA A 129 16.68 -10.44 -15.60
C ALA A 129 16.26 -9.66 -16.85
N LEU A 130 17.12 -9.64 -17.88
CA LEU A 130 16.84 -8.93 -19.14
C LEU A 130 15.67 -9.58 -19.90
N GLY A 131 15.60 -10.91 -19.91
CA GLY A 131 14.47 -11.66 -20.48
C GLY A 131 13.15 -11.38 -19.77
N LEU A 132 13.16 -11.36 -18.43
CA LEU A 132 11.97 -11.00 -17.63
C LEU A 132 11.50 -9.57 -17.90
N PHE A 133 12.45 -8.62 -18.02
CA PHE A 133 12.14 -7.23 -18.35
C PHE A 133 11.41 -7.11 -19.70
N PHE A 134 11.98 -7.65 -20.78
CA PHE A 134 11.35 -7.57 -22.09
C PHE A 134 10.02 -8.35 -22.14
N PHE A 135 9.94 -9.50 -21.48
CA PHE A 135 8.69 -10.26 -21.34
C PHE A 135 7.57 -9.41 -20.73
N ALA A 136 7.84 -8.73 -19.61
CA ALA A 136 6.87 -7.91 -18.92
C ALA A 136 6.49 -6.64 -19.71
N VAL A 137 7.45 -6.01 -20.39
CA VAL A 137 7.19 -4.85 -21.26
C VAL A 137 6.32 -5.23 -22.46
N CYS A 138 6.66 -6.30 -23.17
CA CYS A 138 5.87 -6.80 -24.30
C CYS A 138 4.49 -7.30 -23.84
N GLY A 139 4.42 -8.00 -22.72
CA GLY A 139 3.17 -8.44 -22.11
C GLY A 139 2.26 -7.25 -21.75
N SER A 140 2.82 -6.16 -21.26
CA SER A 140 2.08 -4.93 -20.97
C SER A 140 1.52 -4.26 -22.23
N ILE A 141 2.32 -4.18 -23.31
CA ILE A 141 1.86 -3.66 -24.60
C ILE A 141 0.73 -4.54 -25.17
N PHE A 142 0.88 -5.86 -25.08
CA PHE A 142 -0.15 -6.81 -25.48
C PHE A 142 -1.45 -6.61 -24.67
N LEU A 143 -1.36 -6.44 -23.34
CA LEU A 143 -2.53 -6.20 -22.49
C LEU A 143 -3.30 -4.94 -22.91
N VAL A 144 -2.60 -3.86 -23.27
CA VAL A 144 -3.20 -2.64 -23.80
C VAL A 144 -3.89 -2.91 -25.13
N PHE A 145 -3.22 -3.60 -26.05
CA PHE A 145 -3.80 -3.95 -27.35
C PHE A 145 -5.07 -4.81 -27.21
N ALA A 146 -5.01 -5.85 -26.36
CA ALA A 146 -6.10 -6.78 -26.08
C ALA A 146 -7.32 -6.08 -25.46
N ASN A 147 -7.07 -5.06 -24.62
CA ASN A 147 -8.11 -4.37 -23.85
C ASN A 147 -8.42 -2.96 -24.34
N ARG A 148 -7.89 -2.54 -25.50
CA ARG A 148 -8.00 -1.18 -26.07
C ARG A 148 -9.42 -0.59 -26.14
N ARG A 149 -10.44 -1.44 -26.17
CA ARG A 149 -11.87 -1.03 -26.15
C ARG A 149 -12.28 -0.36 -24.83
N PHE A 150 -11.60 -0.68 -23.73
CA PHE A 150 -11.89 -0.13 -22.40
C PHE A 150 -11.19 1.21 -22.15
N LEU A 151 -10.19 1.56 -22.96
CA LEU A 151 -9.28 2.68 -22.72
C LEU A 151 -10.00 4.02 -22.51
N ALA A 152 -11.13 4.26 -23.18
CA ALA A 152 -11.86 5.52 -23.07
C ALA A 152 -12.73 5.65 -21.80
N ARG A 153 -13.32 4.56 -21.30
CA ARG A 153 -14.36 4.60 -20.23
C ARG A 153 -13.96 3.89 -18.94
N GLU A 154 -13.20 2.81 -19.07
CA GLU A 154 -12.78 1.95 -17.97
C GLU A 154 -11.26 1.70 -18.06
N PRO A 155 -10.42 2.77 -18.07
CA PRO A 155 -8.97 2.65 -18.19
C PRO A 155 -8.36 1.82 -17.06
N GLU A 156 -9.03 1.70 -15.90
CA GLU A 156 -8.63 0.81 -14.81
C GLU A 156 -8.51 -0.66 -15.24
N LYS A 157 -9.25 -1.11 -16.27
CA LYS A 157 -9.14 -2.48 -16.82
C LYS A 157 -7.88 -2.71 -17.65
N ILE A 158 -7.08 -1.67 -17.89
CA ILE A 158 -5.82 -1.73 -18.62
C ILE A 158 -4.66 -1.42 -17.67
N PHE A 159 -4.73 -0.27 -16.99
CA PHE A 159 -3.66 0.17 -16.09
C PHE A 159 -3.44 -0.79 -14.93
N VAL A 160 -4.50 -1.34 -14.32
CA VAL A 160 -4.33 -2.22 -13.16
C VAL A 160 -3.62 -3.53 -13.54
N PRO A 161 -4.04 -4.28 -14.58
CA PRO A 161 -3.28 -5.46 -15.03
C PRO A 161 -1.82 -5.15 -15.44
N VAL A 162 -1.59 -4.03 -16.12
CA VAL A 162 -0.22 -3.61 -16.49
C VAL A 162 0.59 -3.26 -15.24
N GLY A 163 0.02 -2.52 -14.30
CA GLY A 163 0.67 -2.16 -13.05
C GLY A 163 1.01 -3.37 -12.19
N ILE A 164 0.14 -4.39 -12.15
CA ILE A 164 0.45 -5.68 -11.52
C ILE A 164 1.61 -6.36 -12.24
N THR A 165 1.59 -6.39 -13.58
CA THR A 165 2.66 -7.03 -14.38
C THR A 165 4.02 -6.37 -14.10
N LEU A 166 4.08 -5.03 -14.11
CA LEU A 166 5.30 -4.28 -13.83
C LEU A 166 5.70 -4.32 -12.35
N GLY A 167 4.74 -4.33 -11.42
CA GLY A 167 5.03 -4.51 -9.99
C GLY A 167 5.63 -5.88 -9.70
N VAL A 168 5.08 -6.95 -10.29
CA VAL A 168 5.65 -8.30 -10.20
C VAL A 168 7.05 -8.35 -10.84
N LEU A 169 7.26 -7.65 -11.96
CA LEU A 169 8.60 -7.50 -12.53
C LEU A 169 9.57 -6.88 -11.51
N VAL A 170 9.17 -5.81 -10.80
CA VAL A 170 10.00 -5.22 -9.75
C VAL A 170 10.24 -6.21 -8.61
N CYS A 171 9.25 -7.00 -8.17
CA CYS A 171 9.44 -8.03 -7.15
C CYS A 171 10.53 -9.06 -7.54
N LEU A 172 10.61 -9.40 -8.84
CA LEU A 172 11.55 -10.38 -9.39
C LEU A 172 12.93 -9.79 -9.67
N LEU A 173 13.01 -8.53 -10.09
CA LEU A 173 14.27 -7.86 -10.42
C LEU A 173 14.96 -7.25 -9.19
N THR A 174 14.23 -6.92 -8.13
CA THR A 174 14.86 -6.45 -6.89
C THR A 174 15.50 -7.62 -6.15
N PRO A 175 16.75 -7.50 -5.67
CA PRO A 175 17.43 -8.59 -4.94
C PRO A 175 16.56 -9.17 -3.82
N VAL A 176 16.64 -10.48 -3.61
CA VAL A 176 15.94 -11.22 -2.54
C VAL A 176 16.71 -11.06 -1.23
N GLN A 177 16.91 -9.80 -0.83
CA GLN A 177 17.53 -9.39 0.41
C GLN A 177 16.80 -8.18 0.99
N THR A 178 17.07 -7.90 2.26
CA THR A 178 16.68 -6.66 2.91
C THR A 178 17.79 -5.62 2.77
N SER A 179 17.48 -4.38 3.09
CA SER A 179 18.19 -3.13 2.82
C SER A 179 18.25 -2.72 1.35
N VAL A 180 17.26 -3.16 0.57
CA VAL A 180 17.00 -2.67 -0.79
C VAL A 180 16.04 -1.47 -0.73
N SER A 181 15.03 -1.56 0.14
CA SER A 181 14.08 -0.49 0.45
C SER A 181 14.33 0.06 1.85
N TRP A 182 13.74 1.21 2.16
CA TRP A 182 13.84 1.82 3.49
C TRP A 182 13.32 0.88 4.58
N ASP A 183 14.16 0.66 5.59
CA ASP A 183 13.83 -0.07 6.83
C ASP A 183 13.15 -1.44 6.57
N ASP A 184 13.37 -2.03 5.41
CA ASP A 184 12.66 -3.21 4.93
C ASP A 184 12.96 -4.48 5.74
N HIS A 185 14.10 -4.57 6.45
CA HIS A 185 14.38 -5.62 7.43
C HIS A 185 13.42 -5.55 8.63
N ILE A 186 13.08 -4.36 9.12
CA ILE A 186 12.07 -4.15 10.17
C ILE A 186 10.68 -4.52 9.63
N HIS A 187 10.39 -4.11 8.39
CA HIS A 187 9.11 -4.42 7.75
C HIS A 187 8.95 -5.91 7.43
N TYR A 188 10.04 -6.58 7.10
CA TYR A 188 10.09 -8.03 6.87
C TYR A 188 9.87 -8.79 8.17
N ASP A 189 10.60 -8.46 9.25
CA ASP A 189 10.40 -9.04 10.58
C ASP A 189 8.93 -9.00 10.98
N PHE A 190 8.32 -7.83 10.84
CA PHE A 190 6.94 -7.65 11.25
C PHE A 190 5.95 -8.41 10.33
N ALA A 191 6.19 -8.42 9.01
CA ALA A 191 5.39 -9.22 8.09
C ALA A 191 5.48 -10.73 8.37
N ASN A 192 6.68 -11.24 8.69
CA ASN A 192 6.85 -12.63 9.08
C ASN A 192 6.10 -12.90 10.40
N ALA A 193 6.26 -12.05 11.42
CA ALA A 193 5.54 -12.21 12.68
C ALA A 193 4.00 -12.24 12.50
N VAL A 194 3.46 -11.31 11.71
CA VAL A 194 2.02 -11.23 11.41
C VAL A 194 1.53 -12.43 10.62
N SER A 195 2.38 -13.06 9.79
CA SER A 195 2.01 -14.26 9.02
C SER A 195 1.71 -15.48 9.89
N TYR A 196 2.21 -15.53 11.12
CA TYR A 196 1.87 -16.53 12.13
C TYR A 196 0.85 -16.03 13.16
N LEU A 197 0.72 -14.70 13.33
CA LEU A 197 -0.03 -14.00 14.38
C LEU A 197 0.48 -14.22 15.81
N VAL A 198 0.76 -15.48 16.20
CA VAL A 198 1.21 -15.87 17.54
C VAL A 198 2.37 -16.84 17.41
N SER A 199 3.37 -16.71 18.27
CA SER A 199 4.55 -17.57 18.30
C SER A 199 5.16 -17.75 16.90
N PRO A 200 5.56 -16.67 16.21
CA PRO A 200 6.16 -16.77 14.88
C PRO A 200 7.46 -17.57 14.89
N GLU A 201 7.68 -18.27 13.78
CA GLU A 201 8.89 -19.04 13.52
C GLU A 201 9.77 -18.31 12.50
N TYR A 202 11.08 -18.37 12.71
CA TYR A 202 12.10 -17.73 11.89
C TYR A 202 13.15 -18.76 11.52
N SER A 203 13.25 -19.08 10.22
CA SER A 203 14.33 -19.88 9.66
C SER A 203 15.67 -19.16 9.79
N GLN A 204 16.77 -19.88 9.54
CA GLN A 204 18.09 -19.25 9.50
C GLN A 204 18.14 -18.16 8.41
N ALA A 205 17.49 -18.40 7.27
CA ALA A 205 17.41 -17.41 6.20
C ALA A 205 16.64 -16.15 6.62
N ASP A 206 15.56 -16.30 7.41
CA ASP A 206 14.88 -15.16 7.99
C ASP A 206 15.84 -14.33 8.85
N MET A 207 16.60 -14.98 9.73
CA MET A 207 17.56 -14.31 10.62
C MET A 207 18.68 -13.62 9.86
N SER A 208 19.18 -14.21 8.78
CA SER A 208 20.15 -13.59 7.88
C SER A 208 19.60 -12.32 7.23
N LEU A 209 18.33 -12.32 6.83
CA LEU A 209 17.65 -11.12 6.29
C LEU A 209 17.28 -10.09 7.36
N LEU A 210 17.22 -10.46 8.64
CA LEU A 210 16.99 -9.50 9.72
C LEU A 210 18.24 -8.72 10.11
N ASN A 211 19.43 -9.28 9.88
CA ASN A 211 20.71 -8.63 10.14
C ASN A 211 21.32 -8.12 8.83
N PRO A 212 20.84 -6.99 8.30
CA PRO A 212 21.37 -6.50 7.04
C PRO A 212 22.87 -6.16 7.17
N PRO A 213 23.65 -6.33 6.10
CA PRO A 213 25.02 -5.84 6.08
C PRO A 213 25.02 -4.33 6.35
N TYR A 214 26.03 -3.83 7.06
CA TYR A 214 26.19 -2.40 7.31
C TYR A 214 26.38 -1.65 5.98
N ILE A 215 25.38 -0.87 5.58
CA ILE A 215 25.45 0.03 4.43
C ILE A 215 25.92 1.39 4.95
N GLY A 216 27.24 1.51 5.13
CA GLY A 216 27.88 2.78 5.44
C GLY A 216 28.17 3.56 4.18
N GLY A 217 27.66 4.80 4.08
CA GLY A 217 27.89 5.66 2.93
C GLY A 217 27.00 5.28 1.74
N GLY A 218 26.45 6.28 1.05
CA GLY A 218 25.46 6.11 -0.02
C GLY A 218 25.97 5.45 -1.31
N ASP A 219 26.96 4.57 -1.23
CA ASP A 219 27.49 3.87 -2.40
C ASP A 219 26.73 2.57 -2.67
N TYR A 220 26.08 2.58 -3.83
CA TYR A 220 25.36 1.49 -4.49
C TYR A 220 26.19 0.21 -4.71
N SER A 221 27.50 0.25 -4.49
CA SER A 221 28.45 -0.81 -4.85
C SER A 221 28.18 -2.14 -4.13
N HIS A 222 27.49 -2.13 -3.00
CA HIS A 222 27.14 -3.35 -2.26
C HIS A 222 26.12 -4.23 -2.99
N TRP A 223 25.36 -3.69 -3.94
CA TRP A 223 24.27 -4.39 -4.63
C TRP A 223 24.63 -4.82 -6.07
N MET A 224 25.89 -4.63 -6.48
CA MET A 224 26.37 -5.06 -7.80
C MET A 224 26.87 -6.50 -7.73
N TYR A 225 26.06 -7.42 -8.24
CA TYR A 225 26.44 -8.83 -8.28
C TYR A 225 27.34 -9.10 -9.48
N GLN A 226 28.58 -9.54 -9.22
CA GLN A 226 29.50 -9.98 -10.26
C GLN A 226 29.42 -11.50 -10.47
N GLY A 227 29.45 -11.95 -11.73
CA GLY A 227 29.39 -13.36 -12.07
C GLY A 227 28.13 -14.05 -11.53
N ASP A 228 28.29 -15.19 -10.86
CA ASP A 228 27.18 -15.98 -10.30
C ASP A 228 26.94 -15.70 -8.80
N ALA A 229 27.38 -14.54 -8.30
CA ALA A 229 27.20 -14.18 -6.89
C ALA A 229 25.72 -14.15 -6.47
N TYR A 230 24.82 -13.72 -7.35
CA TYR A 230 23.38 -13.71 -7.07
C TYR A 230 22.78 -15.12 -7.05
N GLY A 231 23.20 -16.02 -7.94
CA GLY A 231 22.76 -17.42 -7.93
C GLY A 231 23.24 -18.16 -6.68
N SER A 232 24.46 -17.84 -6.23
CA SER A 232 25.03 -18.35 -4.98
C SER A 232 24.22 -17.89 -3.76
N LEU A 233 23.88 -16.60 -3.69
CA LEU A 233 23.02 -16.04 -2.65
C LEU A 233 21.65 -16.73 -2.58
N ILE A 234 20.99 -16.93 -3.73
CA ILE A 234 19.69 -17.64 -3.78
C ILE A 234 19.83 -19.06 -3.21
N SER A 235 20.88 -19.76 -3.62
CA SER A 235 21.14 -21.13 -3.17
C SER A 235 21.43 -21.21 -1.67
N GLU A 236 22.17 -20.22 -1.14
CA GLU A 236 22.45 -20.08 0.30
C GLU A 236 21.18 -19.82 1.09
N LEU A 237 20.36 -18.84 0.68
CA LEU A 237 19.09 -18.52 1.34
C LEU A 237 18.10 -19.69 1.31
N ASP A 238 18.00 -20.41 0.19
CA ASP A 238 17.14 -21.59 0.11
C ASP A 238 17.64 -22.73 1.00
N ALA A 239 18.96 -22.92 1.13
CA ALA A 239 19.55 -23.89 2.05
C ALA A 239 19.34 -23.50 3.52
N GLU A 240 19.57 -22.24 3.88
CA GLU A 240 19.31 -21.69 5.22
C GLU A 240 17.82 -21.74 5.58
N GLY A 241 16.93 -21.62 4.59
CA GLY A 241 15.49 -21.77 4.79
C GLY A 241 15.05 -23.17 5.22
N LEU A 242 15.88 -24.19 4.97
CA LEU A 242 15.68 -25.57 5.42
C LEU A 242 16.34 -25.87 6.77
N ALA A 243 17.18 -24.95 7.27
CA ALA A 243 17.85 -25.10 8.56
C ALA A 243 16.85 -24.94 9.72
N PRO A 244 17.20 -25.41 10.94
CA PRO A 244 16.34 -25.31 12.10
C PRO A 244 15.89 -23.87 12.37
N ALA A 245 14.59 -23.67 12.52
CA ALA A 245 14.00 -22.38 12.82
C ALA A 245 13.88 -22.14 14.35
N ILE A 246 13.88 -20.87 14.74
CA ILE A 246 13.62 -20.43 16.11
C ILE A 246 12.19 -19.92 16.25
N THR A 247 11.63 -20.01 17.45
CA THR A 247 10.28 -19.53 17.76
C THR A 247 10.34 -18.37 18.74
N VAL A 248 9.63 -17.27 18.46
CA VAL A 248 9.48 -16.13 19.38
C VAL A 248 8.15 -16.25 20.10
N ASP A 249 8.14 -16.58 21.39
CA ASP A 249 6.90 -16.85 22.11
C ASP A 249 5.94 -15.65 22.22
N GLY A 250 4.65 -15.89 21.93
CA GLY A 250 3.59 -14.91 22.17
C GLY A 250 3.30 -14.00 20.97
N PHE A 251 2.96 -12.74 21.22
CA PHE A 251 2.53 -11.80 20.18
C PHE A 251 3.67 -10.82 19.79
N GLY A 252 4.91 -11.31 19.75
CA GLY A 252 6.10 -10.51 19.48
C GLY A 252 6.80 -10.93 18.19
N SER A 253 7.57 -10.01 17.62
CA SER A 253 8.56 -10.26 16.57
C SER A 253 9.98 -10.28 17.16
N VAL A 254 11.00 -10.57 16.34
CA VAL A 254 12.41 -10.53 16.78
C VAL A 254 12.80 -9.13 17.28
N TYR A 255 12.32 -8.08 16.61
CA TYR A 255 12.52 -6.69 17.05
C TYR A 255 11.52 -6.20 18.10
N GLY A 256 10.75 -7.10 18.72
CA GLY A 256 9.82 -6.76 19.81
C GLY A 256 8.55 -6.06 19.36
N SER A 257 8.26 -6.01 18.05
CA SER A 257 7.00 -5.46 17.55
C SER A 257 5.83 -6.37 17.88
N SER A 258 4.71 -5.80 18.33
CA SER A 258 3.54 -6.60 18.69
C SER A 258 2.62 -6.89 17.50
N THR A 259 2.34 -8.17 17.26
CA THR A 259 1.43 -8.64 16.18
C THR A 259 -0.04 -8.28 16.40
N LEU A 260 -0.43 -7.86 17.61
CA LEU A 260 -1.78 -7.33 17.91
C LEU A 260 -1.84 -5.80 17.90
N SER A 261 -0.74 -5.12 17.61
CA SER A 261 -0.73 -3.66 17.54
C SER A 261 -1.52 -3.14 16.34
N TYR A 262 -1.97 -1.89 16.42
CA TYR A 262 -2.65 -1.21 15.32
C TYR A 262 -1.77 -1.09 14.06
N GLN A 263 -0.45 -1.05 14.24
CA GLN A 263 0.54 -1.00 13.15
C GLN A 263 0.63 -2.31 12.37
N ALA A 264 0.34 -3.45 13.01
CA ALA A 264 0.39 -4.78 12.40
C ALA A 264 -0.50 -4.90 11.15
N LEU A 265 -1.57 -4.09 11.07
CA LEU A 265 -2.45 -4.02 9.90
C LEU A 265 -1.69 -3.73 8.61
N GLY A 266 -0.61 -2.94 8.68
CA GLY A 266 0.21 -2.56 7.53
C GLY A 266 0.87 -3.71 6.79
N TYR A 267 1.01 -4.86 7.47
CA TYR A 267 1.80 -6.00 6.99
C TYR A 267 0.93 -7.19 6.58
N ILE A 268 -0.39 -7.09 6.72
CA ILE A 268 -1.34 -8.14 6.34
C ILE A 268 -1.13 -8.65 4.90
N PRO A 269 -0.92 -7.80 3.88
CA PRO A 269 -0.78 -8.31 2.52
C PRO A 269 0.51 -9.13 2.34
N SER A 270 1.66 -8.65 2.81
CA SER A 270 2.90 -9.45 2.82
C SER A 270 2.78 -10.73 3.64
N ALA A 271 2.18 -10.64 4.83
CA ALA A 271 1.98 -11.77 5.72
C ALA A 271 1.16 -12.89 5.06
N LEU A 272 0.14 -12.54 4.27
CA LEU A 272 -0.65 -13.52 3.51
C LEU A 272 0.21 -14.23 2.45
N GLY A 273 1.10 -13.50 1.78
CA GLY A 273 2.02 -14.08 0.78
C GLY A 273 3.04 -15.03 1.41
N LEU A 274 3.64 -14.64 2.54
CA LEU A 274 4.55 -15.47 3.31
C LEU A 274 3.87 -16.75 3.80
N TRP A 275 2.67 -16.61 4.39
CA TRP A 275 1.87 -17.74 4.87
C TRP A 275 1.51 -18.71 3.73
N LEU A 276 1.09 -18.18 2.57
CA LEU A 276 0.76 -19.00 1.41
C LEU A 276 1.99 -19.71 0.83
N GLY A 277 3.14 -19.04 0.79
CA GLY A 277 4.38 -19.63 0.27
C GLY A 277 4.82 -20.83 1.11
N ARG A 278 4.76 -20.68 2.45
CA ARG A 278 5.00 -21.77 3.40
C ARG A 278 4.00 -22.90 3.27
N LEU A 279 2.71 -22.59 3.14
CA LEU A 279 1.65 -23.61 2.94
C LEU A 279 1.87 -24.45 1.67
N LEU A 280 2.48 -23.85 0.64
CA LEU A 280 2.82 -24.52 -0.62
C LEU A 280 4.19 -25.21 -0.60
N HIS A 281 4.92 -25.15 0.53
CA HIS A 281 6.29 -25.66 0.67
C HIS A 281 7.25 -25.16 -0.41
N LEU A 282 7.13 -23.88 -0.78
CA LEU A 282 8.04 -23.27 -1.75
C LEU A 282 9.44 -23.07 -1.14
N PRO A 283 10.51 -23.01 -1.95
CA PRO A 283 11.82 -22.55 -1.50
C PRO A 283 11.73 -21.15 -0.88
N PHE A 284 12.60 -20.86 0.10
CA PHE A 284 12.58 -19.63 0.88
C PHE A 284 12.52 -18.37 0.00
N THR A 285 13.32 -18.35 -1.07
CA THR A 285 13.35 -17.27 -2.05
C THR A 285 11.97 -16.95 -2.63
N TRP A 286 11.21 -17.98 -2.97
CA TRP A 286 9.85 -17.82 -3.51
C TRP A 286 8.83 -17.44 -2.45
N ILE A 287 9.00 -17.88 -1.20
CA ILE A 287 8.20 -17.41 -0.06
C ILE A 287 8.37 -15.90 0.09
N PHE A 288 9.62 -15.43 0.11
CA PHE A 288 9.96 -14.01 0.22
C PHE A 288 9.41 -13.18 -0.95
N ILE A 289 9.55 -13.66 -2.19
CA ILE A 289 8.99 -12.99 -3.38
C ILE A 289 7.45 -12.97 -3.33
N LEU A 290 6.80 -14.03 -2.86
CA LEU A 290 5.34 -14.10 -2.78
C LEU A 290 4.77 -13.10 -1.76
N GLY A 291 5.50 -12.82 -0.69
CA GLY A 291 5.24 -11.72 0.23
C GLY A 291 5.26 -10.34 -0.46
N ARG A 292 6.25 -10.09 -1.33
CA ARG A 292 6.30 -8.87 -2.16
C ARG A 292 5.15 -8.80 -3.18
N ILE A 293 4.89 -9.88 -3.92
CA ILE A 293 3.80 -9.94 -4.92
C ILE A 293 2.44 -9.66 -4.27
N SER A 294 2.22 -10.15 -3.06
CA SER A 294 0.95 -9.96 -2.35
C SER A 294 0.67 -8.48 -2.02
N ASN A 295 1.71 -7.68 -1.74
CA ASN A 295 1.61 -6.23 -1.60
C ASN A 295 1.17 -5.55 -2.91
N VAL A 296 1.79 -5.91 -4.04
CA VAL A 296 1.43 -5.39 -5.37
C VAL A 296 -0.04 -5.67 -5.69
N LEU A 297 -0.47 -6.93 -5.53
CA LEU A 297 -1.84 -7.34 -5.79
C LEU A 297 -2.83 -6.59 -4.91
N PHE A 298 -2.51 -6.42 -3.63
CA PHE A 298 -3.34 -5.68 -2.69
C PHE A 298 -3.49 -4.21 -3.11
N PHE A 299 -2.37 -3.52 -3.37
CA PHE A 299 -2.36 -2.11 -3.76
C PHE A 299 -3.19 -1.87 -5.03
N PHE A 300 -2.92 -2.64 -6.09
CA PHE A 300 -3.63 -2.49 -7.36
C PHE A 300 -5.10 -2.91 -7.30
N THR A 301 -5.48 -3.78 -6.37
CA THR A 301 -6.89 -4.08 -6.07
C THR A 301 -7.61 -2.86 -5.50
N LEU A 302 -6.99 -2.14 -4.56
CA LEU A 302 -7.54 -0.89 -4.02
C LEU A 302 -7.65 0.19 -5.09
N VAL A 303 -6.62 0.34 -5.93
CA VAL A 303 -6.64 1.25 -7.08
C VAL A 303 -7.82 0.93 -8.01
N PHE A 304 -8.01 -0.34 -8.38
CA PHE A 304 -9.09 -0.77 -9.26
C PHE A 304 -10.48 -0.37 -8.73
N PHE A 305 -10.79 -0.73 -7.48
CA PHE A 305 -12.10 -0.45 -6.89
C PHE A 305 -12.31 1.04 -6.56
N GLY A 306 -11.25 1.78 -6.25
CA GLY A 306 -11.26 3.22 -6.05
C GLY A 306 -11.60 3.94 -7.36
N VAL A 307 -10.81 3.71 -8.41
CA VAL A 307 -10.94 4.36 -9.72
C VAL A 307 -12.26 4.02 -10.40
N ARG A 308 -12.74 2.79 -10.29
CA ARG A 308 -14.04 2.37 -10.85
C ARG A 308 -15.22 3.20 -10.30
N GLY A 309 -15.07 3.78 -9.11
CA GLY A 309 -16.07 4.66 -8.53
C GLY A 309 -16.16 6.05 -9.14
N LEU A 310 -15.12 6.50 -9.83
CA LEU A 310 -15.00 7.87 -10.31
C LEU A 310 -15.72 8.09 -11.64
N ARG A 311 -16.29 9.28 -11.81
CA ARG A 311 -16.80 9.82 -13.08
C ARG A 311 -15.81 10.78 -13.76
N SER A 312 -14.78 11.25 -13.04
CA SER A 312 -13.73 12.15 -13.52
C SER A 312 -12.44 11.91 -12.73
N GLN A 313 -11.29 12.38 -13.25
CA GLN A 313 -9.97 12.26 -12.60
C GLN A 313 -9.48 10.81 -12.43
N LYS A 314 -9.91 9.90 -13.32
CA LYS A 314 -9.47 8.49 -13.31
C LYS A 314 -7.99 8.38 -13.64
N MET A 315 -7.52 9.11 -14.64
CA MET A 315 -6.15 9.06 -15.12
C MET A 315 -5.18 9.69 -14.11
N LEU A 316 -5.62 10.70 -13.35
CA LEU A 316 -4.82 11.24 -12.24
C LEU A 316 -4.45 10.15 -11.23
N ALA A 317 -5.44 9.38 -10.78
CA ALA A 317 -5.21 8.28 -9.84
C ALA A 317 -4.37 7.14 -10.45
N LEU A 318 -4.61 6.80 -11.72
CA LEU A 318 -3.87 5.73 -12.40
C LEU A 318 -2.42 6.12 -12.70
N ALA A 319 -2.15 7.37 -13.09
CA ALA A 319 -0.80 7.90 -13.29
C ALA A 319 -0.02 7.94 -11.97
N PHE A 320 -0.67 8.35 -10.86
CA PHE A 320 -0.07 8.26 -9.54
C PHE A 320 0.30 6.82 -9.15
N SER A 321 -0.57 5.85 -9.42
CA SER A 321 -0.27 4.43 -9.14
C SER A 321 0.88 3.86 -9.99
N PHE A 322 1.28 4.56 -11.05
CA PHE A 322 2.38 4.21 -11.93
C PHE A 322 3.66 5.01 -11.64
N LEU A 323 3.64 5.91 -10.64
CA LEU A 323 4.88 6.58 -10.24
C LEU A 323 5.92 5.52 -9.86
N PRO A 324 7.17 5.65 -10.35
CA PRO A 324 8.23 4.70 -10.06
C PRO A 324 8.32 4.32 -8.57
N THR A 325 8.40 5.31 -7.67
CA THR A 325 8.51 5.04 -6.22
C THR A 325 7.28 4.33 -5.65
N VAL A 326 6.07 4.60 -6.16
CA VAL A 326 4.84 3.94 -5.68
C VAL A 326 4.86 2.45 -6.04
N VAL A 327 5.25 2.13 -7.28
CA VAL A 327 5.38 0.73 -7.71
C VAL A 327 6.49 0.02 -6.95
N PHE A 328 7.65 0.68 -6.77
CA PHE A 328 8.76 0.14 -6.00
C PHE A 328 8.41 -0.17 -4.54
N LEU A 329 7.73 0.75 -3.84
CA LEU A 329 7.24 0.51 -2.48
C LEU A 329 6.24 -0.64 -2.44
N SER A 330 5.33 -0.73 -3.41
CA SER A 330 4.37 -1.84 -3.49
C SER A 330 5.01 -3.20 -3.76
N ALA A 331 6.19 -3.22 -4.34
CA ALA A 331 6.95 -4.42 -4.68
C ALA A 331 7.99 -4.81 -3.62
N ASN A 332 8.05 -4.11 -2.48
CA ASN A 332 8.97 -4.39 -1.38
C ASN A 332 8.24 -4.48 -0.03
N TYR A 333 8.95 -4.91 1.01
CA TYR A 333 8.43 -4.93 2.38
C TYR A 333 8.37 -3.51 2.93
N SER A 334 7.17 -2.95 2.95
CA SER A 334 6.90 -1.60 3.48
C SER A 334 5.44 -1.46 3.88
N TYR A 335 5.20 -0.78 5.02
CA TYR A 335 3.84 -0.40 5.43
C TYR A 335 3.25 0.71 4.54
N ASP A 336 4.07 1.42 3.75
CA ASP A 336 3.65 2.57 2.94
C ASP A 336 2.65 2.15 1.86
N THR A 337 2.74 0.91 1.38
CA THR A 337 1.80 0.30 0.43
C THR A 337 0.38 0.23 1.00
N TRP A 338 0.27 -0.21 2.25
CA TRP A 338 -1.01 -0.27 2.97
C TRP A 338 -1.60 1.12 3.19
N LEU A 339 -0.78 2.01 3.76
CA LEU A 339 -1.17 3.38 4.09
C LEU A 339 -1.62 4.16 2.84
N THR A 340 -0.78 4.17 1.80
CA THR A 340 -1.05 4.88 0.55
C THR A 340 -2.25 4.28 -0.18
N GLY A 341 -2.35 2.95 -0.25
CA GLY A 341 -3.45 2.25 -0.90
C GLY A 341 -4.81 2.57 -0.26
N TRP A 342 -4.90 2.52 1.06
CA TRP A 342 -6.15 2.80 1.78
C TRP A 342 -6.53 4.27 1.78
N ILE A 343 -5.57 5.20 1.94
CA ILE A 343 -5.84 6.63 1.84
C ILE A 343 -6.31 6.98 0.43
N LEU A 344 -5.64 6.45 -0.60
CA LEU A 344 -6.05 6.62 -1.98
C LEU A 344 -7.48 6.09 -2.19
N PHE A 345 -7.74 4.83 -1.83
CA PHE A 345 -9.07 4.24 -1.98
C PHE A 345 -10.15 5.05 -1.27
N GLY A 346 -9.97 5.35 0.02
CA GLY A 346 -10.92 6.12 0.82
C GLY A 346 -11.17 7.52 0.23
N PHE A 347 -10.12 8.19 -0.22
CA PHE A 347 -10.23 9.50 -0.86
C PHE A 347 -10.95 9.42 -2.22
N LEU A 348 -10.65 8.44 -3.07
CA LEU A 348 -11.35 8.28 -4.36
C LEU A 348 -12.84 7.95 -4.17
N ARG A 349 -13.20 7.21 -3.12
CA ARG A 349 -14.60 6.98 -2.75
C ARG A 349 -15.28 8.27 -2.28
N TYR A 350 -14.60 9.08 -1.48
CA TYR A 350 -15.08 10.42 -1.10
C TYR A 350 -15.26 11.33 -2.32
N LEU A 351 -14.27 11.36 -3.22
CA LEU A 351 -14.30 12.14 -4.45
C LEU A 351 -15.44 11.69 -5.37
N SER A 352 -15.69 10.38 -5.47
CA SER A 352 -16.84 9.82 -6.18
C SER A 352 -18.17 10.38 -5.66
N TRP A 353 -18.34 10.54 -4.33
CA TRP A 353 -19.55 11.17 -3.79
C TRP A 353 -19.68 12.62 -4.23
N MET A 354 -18.59 13.38 -4.22
CA MET A 354 -18.59 14.77 -4.66
C MET A 354 -18.97 14.91 -6.15
N GLN A 355 -18.59 13.94 -6.98
CA GLN A 355 -18.93 13.86 -8.40
C GLN A 355 -20.39 13.45 -8.67
N LYS A 356 -21.19 13.12 -7.65
CA LYS A 356 -22.59 12.67 -7.78
C LYS A 356 -23.56 13.43 -6.88
N PRO A 357 -23.71 14.76 -6.97
CA PRO A 357 -24.35 15.56 -5.91
C PRO A 357 -25.81 15.21 -5.63
N ASP A 358 -26.49 14.69 -6.64
CA ASP A 358 -27.91 14.34 -6.59
C ASP A 358 -28.14 13.04 -5.79
N GLU A 359 -27.07 12.28 -5.51
CA GLU A 359 -27.10 11.08 -4.67
C GLU A 359 -26.79 11.44 -3.20
N ALA A 360 -27.76 11.24 -2.32
CA ALA A 360 -27.58 11.41 -0.89
C ALA A 360 -26.70 10.30 -0.29
N LEU A 361 -25.88 10.64 0.71
CA LEU A 361 -25.01 9.68 1.38
C LEU A 361 -25.80 8.59 2.07
N THR A 362 -25.33 7.36 1.93
CA THR A 362 -25.81 6.23 2.73
C THR A 362 -24.85 5.94 3.89
N PHE A 363 -25.37 5.38 4.98
CA PHE A 363 -24.53 4.99 6.11
C PHE A 363 -23.47 3.94 5.71
N LYS A 364 -23.80 3.00 4.82
CA LYS A 364 -22.87 1.97 4.33
C LYS A 364 -21.67 2.59 3.61
N GLU A 365 -21.92 3.60 2.80
CA GLU A 365 -20.87 4.35 2.10
C GLU A 365 -20.00 5.13 3.07
N VAL A 366 -20.60 5.87 4.01
CA VAL A 366 -19.87 6.58 5.05
C VAL A 366 -18.98 5.61 5.84
N LEU A 367 -19.54 4.49 6.27
CA LEU A 367 -18.80 3.46 7.02
C LEU A 367 -17.63 2.91 6.20
N LEU A 368 -17.81 2.63 4.91
CA LEU A 368 -16.74 2.15 4.04
C LEU A 368 -15.55 3.12 4.02
N VAL A 369 -15.79 4.42 3.80
CA VAL A 369 -14.73 5.43 3.73
C VAL A 369 -14.06 5.64 5.09
N VAL A 370 -14.84 5.71 6.17
CA VAL A 370 -14.30 5.85 7.53
C VAL A 370 -13.43 4.65 7.87
N LEU A 371 -13.91 3.43 7.60
CA LEU A 371 -13.13 2.21 7.82
C LEU A 371 -11.86 2.19 6.98
N SER A 372 -11.88 2.63 5.72
CA SER A 372 -10.68 2.73 4.89
C SER A 372 -9.61 3.62 5.53
N PHE A 373 -9.98 4.78 6.06
CA PHE A 373 -9.01 5.62 6.78
C PHE A 373 -8.62 5.01 8.12
N LEU A 374 -9.56 4.51 8.92
CA LEU A 374 -9.24 3.88 10.21
C LEU A 374 -8.32 2.68 10.06
N ILE A 375 -8.42 1.85 9.02
CA ILE A 375 -7.47 0.74 8.84
C ILE A 375 -6.18 1.22 8.19
N GLY A 376 -6.25 2.15 7.23
CA GLY A 376 -5.10 2.69 6.51
C GLY A 376 -4.11 3.45 7.40
N LEU A 377 -4.61 4.17 8.40
CA LEU A 377 -3.82 4.98 9.34
C LEU A 377 -3.12 4.15 10.42
N GLY A 378 -3.36 2.83 10.49
CA GLY A 378 -2.77 1.94 11.50
C GLY A 378 -1.25 2.05 11.65
N PRO A 379 -0.49 1.90 10.55
CA PRO A 379 0.97 2.04 10.61
C PRO A 379 1.44 3.45 10.95
N LYS A 380 0.68 4.49 10.60
CA LYS A 380 1.10 5.88 10.76
C LYS A 380 -0.10 6.81 10.97
N ALA A 381 -0.42 7.07 12.24
CA ALA A 381 -1.59 7.84 12.65
C ALA A 381 -1.52 9.35 12.30
N ILE A 382 -0.34 9.88 11.93
CA ILE A 382 -0.11 11.32 11.69
C ILE A 382 -0.99 11.90 10.57
N TYR A 383 -1.52 11.06 9.67
CA TYR A 383 -2.41 11.48 8.58
C TYR A 383 -3.88 11.61 9.01
N PHE A 384 -4.19 11.59 10.31
CA PHE A 384 -5.54 11.85 10.85
C PHE A 384 -6.22 13.15 10.35
N PRO A 385 -5.51 14.23 9.92
CA PRO A 385 -6.17 15.41 9.34
C PRO A 385 -7.02 15.10 8.10
N ILE A 386 -6.87 13.93 7.48
CA ILE A 386 -7.76 13.46 6.41
C ILE A 386 -9.25 13.43 6.84
N PHE A 387 -9.55 13.18 8.12
CA PHE A 387 -10.92 13.23 8.64
C PHE A 387 -11.48 14.66 8.66
N ILE A 388 -10.61 15.68 8.80
CA ILE A 388 -11.02 17.08 8.71
C ILE A 388 -11.47 17.40 7.29
N LEU A 389 -10.77 16.89 6.26
CA LEU A 389 -11.18 17.04 4.87
C LEU A 389 -12.60 16.49 4.63
N LEU A 390 -12.95 15.37 5.26
CA LEU A 390 -14.29 14.76 5.14
C LEU A 390 -15.41 15.68 5.67
N LEU A 391 -15.10 16.58 6.61
CA LEU A 391 -16.08 17.56 7.12
C LEU A 391 -16.54 18.56 6.04
N PHE A 392 -15.79 18.73 4.94
CA PHE A 392 -16.11 19.65 3.84
C PHE A 392 -17.17 19.11 2.85
N ILE A 393 -17.84 18.02 3.19
CA ILE A 393 -18.92 17.45 2.39
C ILE A 393 -20.14 18.41 2.29
N PRO A 394 -20.77 18.59 1.10
CA PRO A 394 -21.90 19.50 0.95
C PRO A 394 -23.13 19.13 1.79
N LYS A 395 -23.86 20.15 2.29
CA LYS A 395 -25.11 19.93 3.06
C LYS A 395 -26.17 19.16 2.27
N SER A 396 -26.21 19.32 0.94
CA SER A 396 -27.15 18.62 0.05
C SER A 396 -27.02 17.10 0.07
N LYS A 397 -25.89 16.57 0.56
CA LYS A 397 -25.65 15.14 0.67
C LYS A 397 -26.37 14.45 1.82
N PHE A 398 -26.87 15.22 2.78
CA PHE A 398 -27.50 14.66 3.98
C PHE A 398 -29.01 14.65 3.85
N LYS A 399 -29.62 13.47 4.00
CA LYS A 399 -31.08 13.31 4.02
C LYS A 399 -31.76 14.05 5.17
N THR A 400 -31.09 14.12 6.34
CA THR A 400 -31.63 14.75 7.55
C THR A 400 -30.54 15.47 8.34
N LYS A 401 -30.93 16.50 9.11
CA LYS A 401 -30.02 17.20 10.04
C LYS A 401 -29.39 16.27 11.07
N LYS A 402 -30.15 15.27 11.54
CA LYS A 402 -29.68 14.25 12.51
C LYS A 402 -28.58 13.36 11.91
N PHE A 403 -28.71 12.97 10.64
CA PHE A 403 -27.68 12.22 9.94
C PHE A 403 -26.41 13.07 9.72
N ALA A 404 -26.56 14.34 9.35
CA ALA A 404 -25.44 15.26 9.22
C ALA A 404 -24.66 15.46 10.55
N PHE A 405 -25.38 15.58 11.67
CA PHE A 405 -24.77 15.68 13.00
C PHE A 405 -23.98 14.41 13.35
N ARG A 406 -24.60 13.22 13.21
CA ARG A 406 -23.94 11.94 13.47
C ARG A 406 -22.71 11.72 12.59
N TYR A 407 -22.79 12.11 11.32
CA TYR A 407 -21.65 12.06 10.40
C TYR A 407 -20.47 12.91 10.91
N ARG A 408 -20.71 14.18 11.26
CA ARG A 408 -19.65 15.08 11.74
C ARG A 408 -19.06 14.60 13.06
N ALA A 409 -19.92 14.16 13.99
CA ALA A 409 -19.48 13.56 15.24
C ALA A 409 -18.58 12.34 14.98
N ALA A 410 -18.97 11.45 14.05
CA ALA A 410 -18.16 10.30 13.69
C ALA A 410 -16.78 10.68 13.10
N MET A 411 -16.70 11.71 12.25
CA MET A 411 -15.40 12.17 11.71
C MET A 411 -14.50 12.72 12.81
N ILE A 412 -15.05 13.54 13.71
CA ILE A 412 -14.31 14.13 14.84
C ILE A 412 -13.85 13.02 15.79
N CYS A 413 -14.75 12.11 16.19
CA CYS A 413 -14.39 10.99 17.04
C CYS A 413 -13.34 10.07 16.39
N SER A 414 -13.40 9.85 15.07
CA SER A 414 -12.39 9.06 14.36
C SER A 414 -11.03 9.76 14.35
N ALA A 415 -11.00 11.07 14.11
CA ALA A 415 -9.79 11.87 14.18
C ALA A 415 -9.17 11.82 15.58
N LEU A 416 -9.97 12.01 16.63
CA LEU A 416 -9.54 11.96 18.02
C LEU A 416 -9.05 10.57 18.42
N LEU A 417 -9.73 9.50 17.99
CA LEU A 417 -9.34 8.13 18.26
C LEU A 417 -7.97 7.82 17.67
N VAL A 418 -7.77 8.13 16.38
CA VAL A 418 -6.47 7.89 15.72
C VAL A 418 -5.38 8.75 16.35
N MET A 419 -5.67 10.02 16.63
CA MET A 419 -4.74 10.93 17.30
C MET A 419 -4.33 10.43 18.69
N ALA A 420 -5.27 9.89 19.46
CA ALA A 420 -5.02 9.34 20.78
C ALA A 420 -4.03 8.17 20.77
N THR A 421 -3.94 7.40 19.67
CA THR A 421 -3.02 6.24 19.59
C THR A 421 -1.55 6.61 19.71
N PHE A 422 -1.16 7.85 19.37
CA PHE A 422 0.22 8.32 19.48
C PHE A 422 0.38 9.48 20.48
N LEU A 423 -0.63 10.32 20.69
CA LEU A 423 -0.55 11.40 21.67
C LEU A 423 -0.70 10.92 23.11
N LEU A 424 -1.54 9.91 23.39
CA LEU A 424 -1.71 9.45 24.78
C LEU A 424 -0.41 8.86 25.36
N PRO A 425 0.34 8.00 24.66
CA PRO A 425 1.65 7.56 25.14
C PRO A 425 2.58 8.74 25.44
N PHE A 426 2.65 9.72 24.54
CA PHE A 426 3.49 10.92 24.72
C PHE A 426 3.10 11.75 25.94
N VAL A 427 1.79 11.90 26.21
CA VAL A 427 1.30 12.68 27.37
C VAL A 427 1.46 11.90 28.68
N VAL A 428 1.20 10.59 28.68
CA VAL A 428 1.20 9.76 29.90
C VAL A 428 2.60 9.33 30.30
N GLN A 429 3.44 8.95 29.34
CA GLN A 429 4.80 8.45 29.57
C GLN A 429 5.85 9.58 29.45
N GLY A 430 5.43 10.74 28.95
CA GLY A 430 6.30 11.86 28.64
C GLY A 430 6.97 11.71 27.27
N PRO A 431 7.72 12.74 26.83
CA PRO A 431 8.37 12.77 25.51
C PRO A 431 9.44 11.69 25.30
N GLY A 432 9.98 11.12 26.39
CA GLY A 432 11.06 10.14 26.37
C GLY A 432 12.41 10.70 25.92
N SER A 433 13.37 9.80 25.69
CA SER A 433 14.70 10.14 25.15
C SER A 433 14.68 10.43 23.65
N GLY A 434 13.63 10.03 22.93
CA GLY A 434 13.57 10.08 21.47
C GLY A 434 14.17 8.85 20.80
N ASP A 435 14.23 8.89 19.48
CA ASP A 435 14.73 7.83 18.59
C ASP A 435 16.25 7.91 18.49
N THR A 436 16.93 6.90 19.01
CA THR A 436 18.40 6.83 19.06
C THR A 436 19.05 6.78 17.69
N ARG A 437 18.30 6.45 16.63
CA ARG A 437 18.80 6.49 15.25
C ARG A 437 19.11 7.92 14.77
N GLY A 438 18.50 8.92 15.39
CA GLY A 438 18.82 10.33 15.14
C GLY A 438 20.12 10.82 15.81
N GLY A 439 20.82 9.95 16.54
CA GLY A 439 22.11 10.23 17.16
C GLY A 439 22.03 10.61 18.64
N SER A 440 23.19 10.81 19.26
CA SER A 440 23.31 11.07 20.71
C SER A 440 22.79 12.44 21.16
N GLY A 441 22.58 13.37 20.22
CA GLY A 441 22.02 14.70 20.50
C GLY A 441 20.49 14.73 20.62
N VAL A 442 19.80 13.62 20.37
CA VAL A 442 18.35 13.53 20.44
C VAL A 442 17.88 13.50 21.90
N ASN A 443 16.96 14.41 22.24
CA ASN A 443 16.27 14.41 23.51
C ASN A 443 14.90 15.08 23.36
N SER A 444 13.83 14.28 23.33
CA SER A 444 12.48 14.80 23.06
C SER A 444 12.03 15.84 24.09
N ALA A 445 12.34 15.64 25.37
CA ALA A 445 11.95 16.58 26.43
C ALA A 445 12.65 17.93 26.28
N GLY A 446 13.95 17.92 26.03
CA GLY A 446 14.75 19.12 25.74
C GLY A 446 14.30 19.82 24.47
N GLN A 447 13.94 19.06 23.44
CA GLN A 447 13.45 19.63 22.19
C GLN A 447 12.07 20.29 22.34
N VAL A 448 11.17 19.71 23.14
CA VAL A 448 9.89 20.35 23.51
C VAL A 448 10.14 21.64 24.30
N ALA A 449 11.06 21.60 25.27
CA ALA A 449 11.43 22.79 26.04
C ALA A 449 11.97 23.92 25.14
N PHE A 450 12.82 23.58 24.16
CA PHE A 450 13.29 24.53 23.15
C PHE A 450 12.13 25.17 22.38
N VAL A 451 11.21 24.36 21.83
CA VAL A 451 10.07 24.84 21.04
C VAL A 451 9.16 25.77 21.85
N LEU A 452 8.98 25.49 23.14
CA LEU A 452 8.18 26.33 24.04
C LEU A 452 8.91 27.62 24.44
N SER A 453 10.24 27.58 24.53
CA SER A 453 11.06 28.74 24.89
C SER A 453 11.25 29.74 23.74
N ASP A 454 11.31 29.25 22.49
CA ASP A 454 11.45 30.07 21.28
C ASP A 454 10.50 29.58 20.16
N PRO A 455 9.19 29.85 20.29
CA PRO A 455 8.20 29.40 19.30
C PRO A 455 8.37 30.08 17.93
N LEU A 456 8.90 31.30 17.89
CA LEU A 456 9.13 32.02 16.62
C LEU A 456 10.37 31.47 15.90
N GLY A 457 11.45 31.18 16.63
CA GLY A 457 12.62 30.50 16.06
C GLY A 457 12.26 29.12 15.54
N TYR A 458 11.47 28.34 16.28
CA TYR A 458 10.95 27.07 15.78
C TYR A 458 10.09 27.23 14.52
N LEU A 459 9.20 28.21 14.48
CA LEU A 459 8.37 28.48 13.29
C LEU A 459 9.25 28.81 12.07
N ASN A 460 10.36 29.54 12.26
CA ASN A 460 11.33 29.80 11.19
C ASN A 460 12.03 28.52 10.71
N VAL A 461 12.46 27.65 11.63
CA VAL A 461 13.02 26.31 11.28
C VAL A 461 12.01 25.50 10.47
N LEU A 462 10.78 25.41 10.96
CA LEU A 462 9.71 24.63 10.33
C LEU A 462 9.34 25.17 8.94
N THR A 463 9.18 26.48 8.79
CA THR A 463 8.81 27.09 7.50
C THR A 463 9.92 26.97 6.46
N ARG A 464 11.18 27.18 6.86
CA ARG A 464 12.34 26.93 6.00
C ARG A 464 12.38 25.47 5.55
N PHE A 465 12.28 24.53 6.49
CA PHE A 465 12.26 23.11 6.19
C PHE A 465 11.12 22.75 5.22
N LEU A 466 9.89 23.19 5.50
CA LEU A 466 8.74 22.89 4.65
C LEU A 466 8.86 23.49 3.24
N SER A 467 9.48 24.67 3.10
CA SER A 467 9.69 25.29 1.79
C SER A 467 10.60 24.45 0.88
N GLU A 468 11.61 23.80 1.45
CA GLU A 468 12.50 22.89 0.75
C GLU A 468 11.84 21.51 0.56
N TYR A 469 11.24 20.97 1.63
CA TYR A 469 10.63 19.64 1.64
C TYR A 469 9.44 19.51 0.67
N LEU A 470 8.65 20.58 0.49
CA LEU A 470 7.52 20.61 -0.45
C LEU A 470 7.89 21.20 -1.82
N SER A 471 9.17 21.49 -2.06
CA SER A 471 9.62 22.08 -3.31
C SER A 471 9.53 21.09 -4.49
N ILE A 472 9.37 21.61 -5.71
CA ILE A 472 9.37 20.78 -6.92
C ILE A 472 10.70 20.03 -7.11
N PRO A 473 11.89 20.63 -6.88
CA PRO A 473 13.15 19.88 -6.95
C PRO A 473 13.21 18.68 -6.00
N ASN A 474 12.63 18.79 -4.80
CA ASN A 474 12.58 17.67 -3.85
C ASN A 474 11.62 16.53 -4.26
N ALA A 475 10.81 16.74 -5.30
CA ALA A 475 9.80 15.77 -5.70
C ALA A 475 10.37 14.43 -6.18
N SER A 476 11.58 14.43 -6.72
CA SER A 476 12.28 13.22 -7.15
C SER A 476 12.41 12.19 -6.02
N ASN A 477 12.55 12.65 -4.77
CA ASN A 477 12.67 11.81 -3.57
C ASN A 477 11.42 10.99 -3.25
N TYR A 478 10.27 11.29 -3.87
CA TYR A 478 9.04 10.51 -3.70
C TYR A 478 8.37 10.07 -4.99
N THR A 479 8.79 10.58 -6.14
CA THR A 479 8.27 10.12 -7.44
C THR A 479 9.19 9.13 -8.15
N SER A 480 10.50 9.26 -7.98
CA SER A 480 11.51 8.65 -8.87
C SER A 480 12.66 7.94 -8.13
N PHE A 481 12.54 7.79 -6.81
CA PHE A 481 13.59 7.26 -5.93
C PHE A 481 13.25 5.85 -5.44
N PHE A 482 14.17 4.90 -5.63
CA PHE A 482 14.08 3.48 -5.22
C PHE A 482 14.96 3.21 -4.00
N ALA A 483 14.98 4.15 -3.04
CA ALA A 483 15.78 4.04 -1.83
C ALA A 483 17.25 3.73 -2.14
N TYR A 484 17.77 2.60 -1.63
CA TYR A 484 19.16 2.21 -1.76
C TYR A 484 19.53 1.72 -3.18
N LEU A 485 18.57 1.53 -4.09
CA LEU A 485 18.85 1.33 -5.53
C LEU A 485 19.03 2.64 -6.31
N GLY A 486 18.65 3.76 -5.71
CA GLY A 486 18.97 5.09 -6.22
C GLY A 486 17.84 5.82 -6.91
N MET A 487 18.21 6.94 -7.52
CA MET A 487 17.27 7.87 -8.12
C MET A 487 17.33 7.78 -9.64
N SER A 488 16.17 7.69 -10.28
CA SER A 488 16.10 7.68 -11.73
C SER A 488 16.42 9.07 -12.31
N SER A 489 17.00 9.05 -13.51
CA SER A 489 17.32 10.21 -14.36
C SER A 489 16.15 11.18 -14.63
N TRP A 490 14.90 10.79 -14.39
CA TRP A 490 13.74 11.66 -14.61
C TRP A 490 13.59 12.83 -13.63
N GLY A 491 14.28 12.79 -12.49
CA GLY A 491 14.14 13.80 -11.45
C GLY A 491 12.66 14.05 -11.08
N SER A 492 12.24 15.32 -11.11
CA SER A 492 10.87 15.75 -10.76
C SER A 492 9.86 15.71 -11.91
N LEU A 493 10.25 15.23 -13.10
CA LEU A 493 9.36 15.17 -14.27
C LEU A 493 8.05 14.41 -14.00
N PRO A 494 8.03 13.27 -13.27
CA PRO A 494 6.78 12.58 -12.99
C PRO A 494 5.78 13.43 -12.18
N LEU A 495 6.24 14.29 -11.26
CA LEU A 495 5.36 15.23 -10.56
C LEU A 495 4.78 16.27 -11.53
N VAL A 496 5.60 16.83 -12.42
CA VAL A 496 5.15 17.82 -13.41
C VAL A 496 4.05 17.22 -14.29
N ILE A 497 4.25 16.00 -14.78
CA ILE A 497 3.23 15.27 -15.54
C ILE A 497 1.98 15.04 -14.69
N LEU A 498 2.12 14.66 -13.43
CA LEU A 498 0.97 14.44 -12.55
C LEU A 498 0.17 15.73 -12.30
N ILE A 499 0.83 16.88 -12.18
CA ILE A 499 0.20 18.20 -12.09
C ILE A 499 -0.56 18.52 -13.40
N LEU A 500 0.06 18.27 -14.56
CA LEU A 500 -0.58 18.46 -15.87
C LEU A 500 -1.83 17.57 -15.99
N VAL A 501 -1.74 16.30 -15.61
CA VAL A 501 -2.89 15.37 -15.60
C VAL A 501 -3.96 15.85 -14.62
N ALA A 502 -3.59 16.37 -13.44
CA ALA A 502 -4.56 16.90 -12.48
C ALA A 502 -5.34 18.10 -13.04
N ALA A 503 -4.68 18.95 -13.84
CA ALA A 503 -5.28 20.10 -14.48
C ALA A 503 -6.11 19.75 -15.73
N THR A 504 -5.81 18.62 -16.39
CA THR A 504 -6.40 18.26 -17.70
C THR A 504 -7.33 17.04 -17.68
N ASP A 505 -7.33 16.21 -16.64
CA ASP A 505 -8.24 15.06 -16.49
C ASP A 505 -9.58 15.47 -15.86
N LEU A 506 -10.20 16.52 -16.42
CA LEU A 506 -11.45 17.13 -15.93
C LEU A 506 -12.58 16.98 -16.96
N ASN A 507 -13.82 16.99 -16.48
CA ASN A 507 -15.06 16.96 -17.27
C ASN A 507 -16.22 17.63 -16.51
N GLU A 508 -17.46 17.58 -17.03
CA GLU A 508 -18.61 18.26 -16.40
C GLU A 508 -18.89 17.84 -14.95
N HIS A 509 -18.49 16.62 -14.55
CA HIS A 509 -18.65 16.14 -13.18
C HIS A 509 -17.63 16.74 -12.21
N SER A 510 -16.49 17.28 -12.68
CA SER A 510 -15.48 17.93 -11.85
C SER A 510 -15.95 19.30 -11.31
N PHE A 511 -16.71 20.05 -12.12
CA PHE A 511 -16.97 21.48 -11.87
C PHE A 511 -17.79 21.78 -10.63
N ARG A 512 -18.62 20.84 -10.19
CA ARG A 512 -19.52 21.05 -9.06
C ARG A 512 -18.77 21.30 -7.73
N TYR A 513 -17.46 21.06 -7.67
CA TYR A 513 -16.61 21.29 -6.49
C TYR A 513 -15.25 21.95 -6.80
N ALA A 514 -15.11 22.66 -7.92
CA ALA A 514 -13.95 23.53 -8.20
C ALA A 514 -13.91 24.81 -7.32
N LYS A 515 -14.49 24.75 -6.11
CA LYS A 515 -14.64 25.89 -5.19
C LYS A 515 -13.36 26.08 -4.38
N TRP A 516 -13.01 27.34 -4.12
CA TRP A 516 -11.80 27.71 -3.37
C TRP A 516 -11.66 26.96 -2.04
N ARG A 517 -12.77 26.73 -1.31
CA ARG A 517 -12.75 26.01 -0.03
C ARG A 517 -12.18 24.59 -0.11
N TYR A 518 -12.36 23.90 -1.24
CA TYR A 518 -11.82 22.56 -1.43
C TYR A 518 -10.33 22.59 -1.76
N ARG A 519 -9.89 23.61 -2.51
CA ARG A 519 -8.47 23.86 -2.77
C ARG A 519 -7.74 24.17 -1.47
N VAL A 520 -8.32 25.03 -0.64
CA VAL A 520 -7.78 25.34 0.69
C VAL A 520 -7.78 24.10 1.57
N ALA A 521 -8.86 23.30 1.60
CA ALA A 521 -8.89 22.07 2.38
C ALA A 521 -7.80 21.05 1.95
N GLY A 522 -7.60 20.86 0.63
CA GLY A 522 -6.51 20.02 0.12
C GLY A 522 -5.12 20.57 0.44
N SER A 523 -4.93 21.89 0.38
CA SER A 523 -3.65 22.55 0.72
C SER A 523 -3.34 22.46 2.21
N LEU A 524 -4.34 22.71 3.06
CA LEU A 524 -4.21 22.56 4.52
C LEU A 524 -3.93 21.11 4.91
N LEU A 525 -4.52 20.15 4.20
CA LEU A 525 -4.21 18.73 4.41
C LEU A 525 -2.73 18.44 4.09
N LEU A 526 -2.22 18.90 2.95
CA LEU A 526 -0.83 18.69 2.55
C LEU A 526 0.14 19.39 3.51
N VAL A 527 0.02 20.71 3.64
CA VAL A 527 0.95 21.54 4.43
C VAL A 527 0.81 21.23 5.92
N GLY A 528 -0.41 21.10 6.43
CA GLY A 528 -0.66 20.81 7.85
C GLY A 528 -0.17 19.44 8.27
N THR A 529 -0.42 18.38 7.47
CA THR A 529 0.09 17.04 7.80
C THR A 529 1.62 16.98 7.69
N SER A 530 2.20 17.66 6.70
CA SER A 530 3.66 17.76 6.56
C SER A 530 4.29 18.48 7.75
N ALA A 531 3.67 19.59 8.20
CA ALA A 531 4.10 20.32 9.37
C ALA A 531 4.00 19.48 10.65
N LEU A 532 2.93 18.72 10.84
CA LEU A 532 2.77 17.80 11.98
C LEU A 532 3.83 16.72 12.00
N MET A 533 4.11 16.11 10.84
CA MET A 533 5.13 15.09 10.69
C MET A 533 6.55 15.64 10.93
N ALA A 534 6.85 16.80 10.35
CA ALA A 534 8.12 17.48 10.57
C ALA A 534 8.29 17.86 12.04
N SER A 535 7.23 18.34 12.70
CA SER A 535 7.24 18.64 14.14
C SER A 535 7.48 17.39 14.98
N ALA A 536 6.84 16.26 14.63
CA ALA A 536 7.04 15.00 15.34
C ALA A 536 8.49 14.52 15.25
N LEU A 537 9.10 14.59 14.07
CA LEU A 537 10.50 14.19 13.86
C LEU A 537 11.51 15.22 14.37
N TYR A 538 11.15 16.49 14.42
CA TYR A 538 11.94 17.48 15.12
C TYR A 538 12.06 17.11 16.60
N VAL A 539 10.93 16.80 17.24
CA VAL A 539 10.88 16.38 18.64
C VAL A 539 11.57 15.03 18.87
N SER A 540 11.28 14.02 18.04
CA SER A 540 11.66 12.64 18.37
C SER A 540 12.93 12.15 17.70
N TYR A 541 13.46 12.82 16.68
CA TYR A 541 14.56 12.30 15.86
C TYR A 541 15.67 13.33 15.64
N THR A 542 15.41 14.62 15.83
CA THR A 542 16.40 15.66 15.56
C THR A 542 17.14 16.06 16.83
N ALA A 543 18.42 16.39 16.71
CA ALA A 543 19.21 16.90 17.82
C ALA A 543 18.64 18.21 18.39
N VAL A 544 18.69 18.37 19.72
CA VAL A 544 18.07 19.50 20.42
C VAL A 544 18.57 20.85 19.90
N GLY A 545 17.64 21.68 19.43
CA GLY A 545 17.94 23.05 18.96
C GLY A 545 18.57 23.11 17.57
N SER A 546 18.50 22.02 16.80
CA SER A 546 18.96 22.00 15.42
C SER A 546 18.26 23.04 14.56
N ASN A 547 19.00 23.60 13.61
CA ASN A 547 18.47 24.55 12.63
C ASN A 547 17.72 23.87 11.48
N THR A 548 17.67 22.53 11.43
CA THR A 548 16.94 21.77 10.41
C THR A 548 16.14 20.65 11.06
N ILE A 549 15.37 19.92 10.27
CA ILE A 549 14.58 18.77 10.71
C ILE A 549 15.09 17.53 9.98
N GLU A 550 15.45 16.49 10.73
CA GLU A 550 15.97 15.24 10.18
C GLU A 550 14.92 14.12 10.21
N GLY A 551 15.21 13.01 9.51
CA GLY A 551 14.34 11.82 9.48
C GLY A 551 13.07 11.94 8.62
N CYS A 552 12.79 13.12 8.04
CA CYS A 552 11.64 13.32 7.15
C CYS A 552 11.93 12.77 5.74
N GLN A 553 11.37 11.60 5.42
CA GLN A 553 11.61 10.92 4.15
C GLN A 553 10.55 11.32 3.12
N GLY A 554 10.96 11.63 1.88
CA GLY A 554 10.07 12.14 0.83
C GLY A 554 8.81 11.29 0.60
N ARG A 555 8.91 9.95 0.70
CA ARG A 555 7.78 9.03 0.50
C ARG A 555 6.58 9.32 1.41
N TYR A 556 6.79 9.99 2.55
CA TYR A 556 5.69 10.37 3.44
C TYR A 556 4.72 11.39 2.81
N LEU A 557 5.08 12.02 1.69
CA LEU A 557 4.18 12.89 0.94
C LEU A 557 3.19 12.10 0.06
N LEU A 558 3.50 10.86 -0.33
CA LEU A 558 2.71 10.08 -1.29
C LEU A 558 1.21 9.97 -0.94
N PRO A 559 0.81 9.69 0.32
CA PRO A 559 -0.61 9.60 0.66
C PRO A 559 -1.37 10.94 0.50
N LEU A 560 -0.66 12.07 0.48
CA LEU A 560 -1.23 13.42 0.41
C LEU A 560 -1.31 13.96 -1.03
N VAL A 561 -0.52 13.41 -1.97
CA VAL A 561 -0.41 13.89 -3.36
C VAL A 561 -1.77 13.92 -4.04
N ILE A 562 -2.50 12.79 -4.07
CA ILE A 562 -3.79 12.73 -4.77
C ILE A 562 -4.87 13.58 -4.11
N PRO A 563 -5.07 13.54 -2.77
CA PRO A 563 -5.98 14.46 -2.09
C PRO A 563 -5.73 15.93 -2.42
N PHE A 564 -4.46 16.35 -2.46
CA PHE A 564 -4.08 17.71 -2.81
C PHE A 564 -4.35 18.00 -4.29
N LEU A 565 -3.74 17.24 -5.21
CA LEU A 565 -3.81 17.52 -6.65
C LEU A 565 -5.24 17.48 -7.18
N ALA A 566 -6.02 16.49 -6.76
CA ALA A 566 -7.39 16.31 -7.22
C ALA A 566 -8.32 17.46 -6.81
N LEU A 567 -8.06 18.10 -5.66
CA LEU A 567 -8.88 19.20 -5.14
C LEU A 567 -8.36 20.58 -5.57
N PHE A 568 -7.03 20.78 -5.52
CA PHE A 568 -6.40 22.05 -5.84
C PHE A 568 -6.50 22.40 -7.32
N PHE A 569 -6.18 21.46 -8.21
CA PHE A 569 -6.21 21.66 -9.65
C PHE A 569 -7.59 21.42 -10.27
N ASN A 570 -8.61 21.07 -9.47
CA ASN A 570 -9.97 21.03 -9.96
C ASN A 570 -10.41 22.45 -10.37
N SER A 571 -10.49 22.66 -11.68
CA SER A 571 -10.76 23.93 -12.34
C SER A 571 -11.92 23.76 -13.33
N LYS A 572 -12.30 24.85 -14.01
CA LYS A 572 -13.35 24.82 -15.05
C LYS A 572 -12.81 24.42 -16.44
N ILE A 573 -11.56 23.99 -16.54
CA ILE A 573 -10.96 23.58 -17.82
C ILE A 573 -11.64 22.30 -18.31
N ILE A 574 -12.16 22.32 -19.53
CA ILE A 574 -12.69 21.14 -20.23
C ILE A 574 -11.61 20.64 -21.17
N ASN A 575 -11.28 19.36 -21.07
CA ASN A 575 -10.45 18.69 -22.06
C ASN A 575 -11.32 18.16 -23.18
N GLU A 576 -11.22 18.79 -24.36
CA GLU A 576 -11.97 18.45 -25.57
C GLU A 576 -11.31 17.33 -26.40
N ASN A 577 -10.10 16.89 -26.03
CA ASN A 577 -9.43 15.80 -26.73
C ASN A 577 -10.23 14.49 -26.63
N SER A 578 -10.05 13.62 -27.62
CA SER A 578 -10.64 12.29 -27.56
C SER A 578 -10.19 11.55 -26.30
N ARG A 579 -11.13 11.06 -25.48
CA ARG A 579 -10.82 10.37 -24.21
C ARG A 579 -9.91 9.16 -24.42
N LYS A 580 -10.10 8.44 -25.53
CA LYS A 580 -9.24 7.32 -25.90
C LYS A 580 -7.79 7.77 -26.15
N GLY A 581 -7.59 8.83 -26.93
CA GLY A 581 -6.26 9.37 -27.23
C GLY A 581 -5.58 9.94 -25.99
N TYR A 582 -6.29 10.74 -25.21
CA TYR A 582 -5.80 11.32 -23.96
C TYR A 582 -5.35 10.24 -22.96
N ASN A 583 -6.19 9.22 -22.73
CA ASN A 583 -5.86 8.13 -21.81
C ASN A 583 -4.68 7.28 -22.34
N LEU A 584 -4.55 7.13 -23.66
CA LEU A 584 -3.41 6.45 -24.28
C LEU A 584 -2.11 7.23 -24.07
N VAL A 585 -2.11 8.55 -24.28
CA VAL A 585 -0.92 9.40 -24.08
C VAL A 585 -0.44 9.32 -22.64
N ILE A 586 -1.35 9.47 -21.67
CA ILE A 586 -0.99 9.35 -20.25
C ILE A 586 -0.47 7.95 -19.92
N PHE A 587 -1.06 6.91 -20.51
CA PHE A 587 -0.55 5.55 -20.36
C PHE A 587 0.89 5.45 -20.88
N VAL A 588 1.15 5.87 -22.13
CA VAL A 588 2.47 5.76 -22.76
C VAL A 588 3.52 6.53 -21.96
N VAL A 589 3.20 7.75 -21.53
CA VAL A 589 4.11 8.57 -20.72
C VAL A 589 4.39 7.92 -19.36
N SER A 590 3.35 7.51 -18.63
CA SER A 590 3.52 6.88 -17.30
C SER A 590 4.25 5.54 -17.41
N PHE A 591 3.93 4.76 -18.45
CA PHE A 591 4.57 3.49 -18.76
C PHE A 591 6.06 3.68 -19.09
N ALA A 592 6.40 4.65 -19.95
CA ALA A 592 7.78 4.94 -20.30
C ALA A 592 8.60 5.38 -19.08
N LEU A 593 8.08 6.30 -18.25
CA LEU A 593 8.75 6.74 -17.01
C LEU A 593 9.03 5.55 -16.08
N LEU A 594 8.03 4.70 -15.88
CA LEU A 594 8.14 3.54 -14.99
C LEU A 594 9.11 2.50 -15.54
N THR A 595 8.97 2.08 -16.79
CA THR A 595 9.82 1.01 -17.36
C THR A 595 11.27 1.44 -17.50
N THR A 596 11.54 2.70 -17.85
CA THR A 596 12.91 3.23 -17.87
C THR A 596 13.49 3.36 -16.48
N SER A 597 12.71 3.74 -15.46
CA SER A 597 13.18 3.74 -14.06
C SER A 597 13.52 2.32 -13.58
N ILE A 598 12.66 1.34 -13.91
CA ILE A 598 12.92 -0.08 -13.59
C ILE A 598 14.17 -0.58 -14.30
N PHE A 599 14.33 -0.26 -15.58
CA PHE A 599 15.52 -0.62 -16.34
C PHE A 599 16.76 0.01 -15.73
N GLU A 600 16.72 1.32 -15.48
CA GLU A 600 17.85 2.07 -14.93
C GLU A 600 18.29 1.58 -13.56
N LEU A 601 17.34 1.33 -12.64
CA LEU A 601 17.66 1.10 -11.23
C LEU A 601 17.70 -0.38 -10.85
N CYS A 602 16.87 -1.23 -11.46
CA CYS A 602 16.85 -2.65 -11.14
C CYS A 602 17.80 -3.48 -12.02
N MET A 603 18.05 -3.09 -13.28
CA MET A 603 18.95 -3.88 -14.12
C MET A 603 20.42 -3.66 -13.77
N ARG A 604 20.79 -2.46 -13.29
CA ARG A 604 22.18 -2.14 -12.88
C ARG A 604 22.75 -3.10 -11.84
N VAL A 605 21.88 -3.71 -11.04
CA VAL A 605 22.23 -4.75 -10.04
C VAL A 605 22.90 -5.97 -10.67
N TYR A 606 22.52 -6.33 -11.90
CA TYR A 606 22.93 -7.57 -12.58
C TYR A 606 23.96 -7.35 -13.67
N THR A 607 24.56 -6.16 -13.72
CA THR A 607 25.42 -5.73 -14.82
C THR A 607 26.73 -5.20 -14.26
N PRO A 608 27.89 -5.62 -14.78
CA PRO A 608 29.20 -5.28 -14.21
C PRO A 608 29.50 -3.78 -14.14
#